data_AF-C6J3Y2-F1
#
_entry.id   AF-C6J3Y2-F1
#
_cell.length_a   1.000
_cell.length_b   1.000
_cell.length_c   1.000
_cell.angle_alpha   90.00
_cell.angle_beta   90.00
_cell.angle_gamma   90.00
#
_symmetry.space_group_name_H-M   'P 1'
#
loop_
_entity.id
_entity.type
_entity.pdbx_description
1 polymer ?
#
loop_
_entity_poly.entity_id
_entity_poly.type
_entity_poly.pdbx_seq_one_letter_code
_entity_poly.pdbx_strand_id
1 'polypeptide(L)'
;MSIRPMLFLRAKSKSKASPPLAYYGQYASGRVVSMEKESASIVYLRLRKQVGLPAGAPIRLRDVARVLAEPELEGKLLELELDRPEQRDGNLIVIDTLRVISAIQSKFPGLRIELLGEPHVLVEMIKAEKKPSLLLFALVWLLLFFGAALTIMNFHADVSMPEVQVRIVEMITGEKDEHPYLFQGAYSVGIGFGMIVFFNHLFKKKWNEEPTPLEVEMFLYQENLNQYVVAEELKKMHRADSSAKRN
;
A
#
# COMPACT_ATOMS: atom_id res chain seq x y z
N MET A 1 -32.29 -54.82 -24.80
CA MET A 1 -31.05 -54.43 -24.11
C MET A 1 -30.85 -52.93 -24.34
N SER A 2 -31.58 -52.06 -23.64
CA SER A 2 -31.35 -51.56 -22.27
C SER A 2 -30.04 -50.76 -22.12
N ILE A 3 -30.19 -49.42 -22.09
CA ILE A 3 -29.56 -48.42 -21.17
C ILE A 3 -28.03 -48.16 -21.38
N ARG A 4 -27.44 -46.94 -21.42
CA ARG A 4 -27.73 -45.50 -21.22
C ARG A 4 -26.56 -44.70 -21.85
N PRO A 5 -26.70 -43.39 -22.14
CA PRO A 5 -25.95 -42.38 -21.35
C PRO A 5 -26.86 -41.19 -20.95
N MET A 6 -27.03 -40.89 -19.67
CA MET A 6 -26.25 -39.96 -18.83
C MET A 6 -26.13 -38.51 -19.35
N LEU A 7 -27.20 -37.76 -19.04
CA LEU A 7 -27.25 -36.38 -18.53
C LEU A 7 -26.25 -35.34 -19.08
N PHE A 8 -26.77 -34.43 -19.89
CA PHE A 8 -26.46 -33.00 -19.77
C PHE A 8 -27.79 -32.23 -19.76
N LEU A 9 -28.16 -31.71 -18.58
CA LEU A 9 -29.34 -30.88 -18.39
C LEU A 9 -29.04 -29.46 -18.89
N ARG A 10 -29.61 -29.16 -20.08
CA ARG A 10 -29.72 -27.82 -20.65
C ARG A 10 -30.86 -27.07 -19.94
N ALA A 11 -30.58 -25.83 -19.58
CA ALA A 11 -31.48 -24.89 -18.90
C ALA A 11 -32.87 -24.81 -19.55
N LYS A 12 -33.92 -24.77 -18.72
CA LYS A 12 -35.27 -24.38 -19.13
C LYS A 12 -35.79 -23.23 -18.28
N SER A 13 -36.22 -22.21 -18.99
CA SER A 13 -36.76 -20.93 -18.53
C SER A 13 -38.25 -21.03 -18.14
N LYS A 14 -38.62 -20.24 -17.12
CA LYS A 14 -39.95 -19.70 -16.75
C LYS A 14 -41.04 -20.66 -16.22
N SER A 15 -41.54 -20.36 -15.02
CA SER A 15 -42.95 -19.97 -14.80
C SER A 15 -43.25 -19.56 -13.33
N LYS A 16 -43.89 -18.39 -13.20
CA LYS A 16 -44.68 -17.83 -12.08
C LYS A 16 -45.13 -18.80 -10.97
N ALA A 17 -44.84 -18.44 -9.72
CA ALA A 17 -45.72 -18.68 -8.57
C ALA A 17 -45.40 -17.65 -7.46
N SER A 18 -46.36 -16.78 -7.14
CA SER A 18 -46.30 -15.87 -5.98
C SER A 18 -46.61 -16.65 -4.69
N PRO A 19 -45.86 -16.48 -3.59
CA PRO A 19 -46.26 -17.03 -2.30
C PRO A 19 -47.33 -16.14 -1.61
N PRO A 20 -48.21 -16.74 -0.77
CA PRO A 20 -49.44 -16.13 -0.30
C PRO A 20 -49.26 -15.02 0.76
N LEU A 21 -50.05 -13.96 0.61
CA LEU A 21 -50.28 -12.86 1.56
C LEU A 21 -51.01 -13.36 2.82
N ALA A 22 -50.29 -13.75 3.88
CA ALA A 22 -50.93 -14.11 5.15
C ALA A 22 -50.04 -13.99 6.41
N TYR A 23 -49.08 -13.05 6.46
CA TYR A 23 -48.17 -12.93 7.63
C TYR A 23 -48.08 -11.55 8.30
N TYR A 24 -48.92 -10.57 7.93
CA TYR A 24 -48.85 -9.19 8.46
C TYR A 24 -50.08 -8.75 9.29
N GLY A 25 -50.70 -9.67 10.05
CA GLY A 25 -51.99 -9.41 10.70
C GLY A 25 -52.05 -9.70 12.20
N GLN A 26 -51.07 -9.29 13.02
CA GLN A 26 -51.21 -9.50 14.48
C GLN A 26 -50.44 -8.60 15.46
N TYR A 27 -49.85 -7.47 15.03
CA TYR A 27 -49.19 -6.53 15.97
C TYR A 27 -49.82 -5.13 16.03
N ALA A 28 -51.11 -5.03 15.70
CA ALA A 28 -51.88 -3.79 15.88
C ALA A 28 -52.61 -3.79 17.23
N SER A 29 -51.86 -3.71 18.34
CA SER A 29 -52.38 -3.24 19.62
C SER A 29 -51.23 -2.92 20.58
N GLY A 30 -51.04 -1.64 20.89
CA GLY A 30 -50.12 -1.19 21.92
C GLY A 30 -49.42 0.11 21.55
N ARG A 31 -49.92 1.21 22.12
CA ARG A 31 -49.24 2.51 22.31
C ARG A 31 -48.47 3.06 21.10
N VAL A 32 -49.01 4.12 20.51
CA VAL A 32 -48.22 5.11 19.76
C VAL A 32 -47.22 5.72 20.75
N VAL A 33 -46.06 5.08 20.90
CA VAL A 33 -44.89 5.73 21.49
C VAL A 33 -44.41 6.67 20.41
N SER A 34 -44.64 7.97 20.59
CA SER A 34 -43.92 9.00 19.87
C SER A 34 -42.43 8.69 19.98
N MET A 35 -41.83 8.13 18.92
CA MET A 35 -40.39 8.07 18.77
C MET A 35 -39.94 9.51 18.57
N GLU A 36 -39.61 10.16 19.68
CA GLU A 36 -38.75 11.33 19.68
C GLU A 36 -37.49 10.92 18.92
N LYS A 37 -37.29 11.58 17.78
CA LYS A 37 -36.14 11.37 16.92
C LYS A 37 -34.92 11.96 17.63
N GLU A 38 -34.39 11.24 18.60
CA GLU A 38 -33.03 11.44 19.07
C GLU A 38 -32.10 10.86 18.00
N SER A 39 -32.01 11.54 16.87
CA SER A 39 -31.04 11.20 15.83
C SER A 39 -29.67 11.62 16.34
N ALA A 40 -29.01 10.72 17.08
CA ALA A 40 -27.58 10.85 17.31
C ALA A 40 -26.90 10.95 15.93
N SER A 41 -26.29 12.09 15.62
CA SER A 41 -25.59 12.29 14.37
C SER A 41 -24.47 11.25 14.27
N ILE A 42 -24.55 10.40 13.23
CA ILE A 42 -23.59 9.33 12.97
C ILE A 42 -22.41 9.94 12.22
N VAL A 43 -21.21 9.66 12.70
CA VAL A 43 -19.95 10.10 12.11
C VAL A 43 -19.19 8.88 11.62
N TYR A 44 -18.95 8.80 10.32
CA TYR A 44 -18.09 7.77 9.75
C TYR A 44 -16.65 8.26 9.74
N LEU A 45 -15.76 7.48 10.34
CA LEU A 45 -14.35 7.78 10.45
C LEU A 45 -13.53 6.71 9.75
N ARG A 46 -12.68 7.11 8.81
CA ARG A 46 -11.69 6.23 8.19
C ARG A 46 -10.28 6.76 8.39
N LEU A 47 -9.48 6.07 9.21
CA LEU A 47 -8.07 6.40 9.38
C LEU A 47 -7.29 6.14 8.09
N ARG A 48 -6.25 6.94 7.86
CA ARG A 48 -5.25 6.70 6.81
C ARG A 48 -4.24 5.66 7.30
N LYS A 49 -3.58 4.97 6.38
CA LYS A 49 -2.48 4.04 6.73
C LYS A 49 -1.27 4.79 7.30
N GLN A 50 -0.84 5.83 6.58
CA GLN A 50 0.33 6.62 6.92
C GLN A 50 0.15 8.06 6.44
N VAL A 51 0.72 9.02 7.18
CA VAL A 51 0.80 10.42 6.80
C VAL A 51 2.14 11.02 7.20
N GLY A 52 2.71 11.84 6.33
CA GLY A 52 3.89 12.64 6.62
C GLY A 52 3.50 14.07 6.98
N LEU A 53 3.95 14.57 8.12
CA LEU A 53 3.70 15.94 8.60
C LEU A 53 5.02 16.66 8.90
N PRO A 54 5.10 17.99 8.72
CA PRO A 54 6.29 18.74 9.08
C PRO A 54 6.63 18.59 10.57
N ALA A 55 7.91 18.41 10.90
CA ALA A 55 8.38 18.33 12.29
C ALA A 55 7.86 19.51 13.14
N GLY A 56 7.22 19.20 14.28
CA GLY A 56 6.64 20.17 15.21
C GLY A 56 5.25 20.71 14.85
N ALA A 57 4.66 20.27 13.73
CA ALA A 57 3.27 20.58 13.41
C ALA A 57 2.30 19.82 14.34
N PRO A 58 1.18 20.43 14.76
CA PRO A 58 0.13 19.73 15.50
C PRO A 58 -0.55 18.71 14.60
N ILE A 59 -0.88 17.54 15.13
CA ILE A 59 -1.57 16.48 14.40
C ILE A 59 -3.07 16.69 14.55
N ARG A 60 -3.75 17.01 13.44
CA ARG A 60 -5.21 17.21 13.40
C ARG A 60 -5.93 16.02 12.79
N LEU A 61 -7.21 15.88 13.10
CA LEU A 61 -8.04 14.79 12.59
C LEU A 61 -8.07 14.75 11.06
N ARG A 62 -8.09 15.91 10.38
CA ARG A 62 -8.04 16.00 8.90
C ARG A 62 -6.79 15.37 8.28
N ASP A 63 -5.69 15.36 9.02
CA ASP A 63 -4.40 14.88 8.55
C ASP A 63 -4.36 13.34 8.60
N VAL A 64 -4.97 12.77 9.64
CA VAL A 64 -4.90 11.33 9.94
C VAL A 64 -6.13 10.53 9.52
N ALA A 65 -7.26 11.19 9.26
CA ALA A 65 -8.52 10.53 8.96
C ALA A 65 -9.32 11.24 7.85
N ARG A 66 -10.19 10.48 7.20
CA ARG A 66 -11.32 10.99 6.44
C ARG A 66 -12.56 10.90 7.33
N VAL A 67 -13.30 11.98 7.39
CA VAL A 67 -14.53 12.11 8.17
C VAL A 67 -15.69 12.29 7.19
N LEU A 68 -16.79 11.59 7.42
CA LEU A 68 -18.06 11.86 6.75
C LEU A 68 -19.11 12.08 7.84
N ALA A 69 -19.65 13.30 7.90
CA ALA A 69 -20.63 13.71 8.89
C ALA A 69 -21.54 14.82 8.30
N GLU A 70 -22.43 15.37 9.11
CA GLU A 70 -23.17 16.57 8.72
C GLU A 70 -22.19 17.75 8.46
N PRO A 71 -22.40 18.59 7.43
CA PRO A 71 -21.41 19.59 6.99
C PRO A 71 -20.93 20.54 8.09
N GLU A 72 -21.82 20.94 9.00
CA GLU A 72 -21.48 21.83 10.12
C GLU A 72 -20.59 21.16 11.17
N LEU A 73 -20.72 19.84 11.32
CA LEU A 73 -19.97 19.02 12.26
C LEU A 73 -18.63 18.59 11.65
N GLU A 74 -18.62 18.24 10.37
CA GLU A 74 -17.44 17.78 9.65
C GLU A 74 -16.30 18.82 9.71
N GLY A 75 -16.59 20.10 9.46
CA GLY A 75 -15.59 21.16 9.56
C GLY A 75 -14.98 21.30 10.96
N LYS A 76 -15.78 21.15 12.02
CA LYS A 76 -15.31 21.21 13.40
C LYS A 76 -14.48 19.97 13.79
N LEU A 77 -14.88 18.80 13.31
CA LEU A 77 -14.17 17.55 13.54
C LEU A 77 -12.79 17.57 12.87
N LEU A 78 -12.71 18.04 11.62
CA LEU A 78 -11.46 18.11 10.86
C LEU A 78 -10.39 18.98 11.52
N GLU A 79 -10.80 20.03 12.24
CA GLU A 79 -9.91 20.94 12.98
C GLU A 79 -9.55 20.46 14.39
N LEU A 80 -10.04 19.29 14.83
CA LEU A 80 -9.70 18.71 16.11
C LEU A 80 -8.21 18.34 16.17
N GLU A 81 -7.47 19.00 17.05
CA GLU A 81 -6.10 18.62 17.41
C GLU A 81 -6.13 17.37 18.30
N LEU A 82 -5.42 16.33 17.87
CA LEU A 82 -5.35 15.02 18.54
C LEU A 82 -4.10 14.89 19.39
N ASP A 83 -2.99 15.42 18.88
CA ASP A 83 -1.69 15.34 19.52
C ASP A 83 -0.80 16.49 19.08
N ARG A 84 0.11 16.90 19.94
CA ARG A 84 1.14 17.87 19.63
C ARG A 84 2.51 17.28 19.94
N PRO A 85 3.19 16.73 18.92
CA PRO A 85 4.49 16.09 19.11
C PRO A 85 5.46 17.03 19.81
N GLU A 86 5.92 16.65 21.00
CA GLU A 86 7.05 17.31 21.64
C GLU A 86 8.35 16.80 21.01
N GLN A 87 9.45 17.56 21.12
CA GLN A 87 10.73 17.20 20.51
C GLN A 87 11.27 15.81 20.97
N ARG A 88 10.70 15.24 22.03
CA ARG A 88 11.09 13.97 22.63
C ARG A 88 10.33 12.76 22.08
N ASP A 89 9.23 12.95 21.38
CA ASP A 89 8.33 11.87 20.93
C ASP A 89 8.85 11.09 19.70
N GLY A 90 10.07 11.40 19.25
CA GLY A 90 10.67 10.77 18.08
C GLY A 90 10.11 11.31 16.77
N ASN A 91 10.46 10.64 15.66
CA ASN A 91 9.99 11.03 14.33
C ASN A 91 8.77 10.21 13.86
N LEU A 92 8.39 9.15 14.58
CA LEU A 92 7.31 8.24 14.19
C LEU A 92 6.35 8.11 15.35
N ILE A 93 5.08 8.43 15.12
CA ILE A 93 4.03 8.48 16.13
C ILE A 93 2.86 7.64 15.63
N VAL A 94 2.40 6.70 16.46
CA VAL A 94 1.19 5.93 16.15
C VAL A 94 0.01 6.60 16.83
N ILE A 95 -1.05 6.88 16.07
CA ILE A 95 -2.33 7.31 16.62
C ILE A 95 -3.33 6.19 16.38
N ASP A 96 -3.78 5.57 17.47
CA ASP A 96 -4.81 4.55 17.43
C ASP A 96 -6.21 5.15 17.44
N THR A 97 -7.17 4.32 17.06
CA THR A 97 -8.57 4.70 16.96
C THR A 97 -9.22 5.05 18.31
N LEU A 98 -8.81 4.40 19.41
CA LEU A 98 -9.36 4.68 20.73
C LEU A 98 -8.97 6.07 21.21
N ARG A 99 -7.73 6.50 20.95
CA ARG A 99 -7.25 7.86 21.21
C ARG A 99 -8.05 8.89 20.44
N VAL A 100 -8.35 8.62 19.16
CA VAL A 100 -9.18 9.49 18.32
C VAL A 100 -10.62 9.57 18.86
N ILE A 101 -11.23 8.43 19.19
CA ILE A 101 -12.59 8.38 19.76
C ILE A 101 -12.65 9.17 21.06
N SER A 102 -11.67 8.97 21.95
CA SER A 102 -11.60 9.67 23.23
C SER A 102 -11.49 11.19 23.03
N ALA A 103 -10.65 11.65 22.09
CA ALA A 103 -10.52 13.06 21.75
C ALA A 103 -11.81 13.67 21.19
N ILE A 104 -12.51 12.94 20.31
CA ILE A 104 -13.79 13.38 19.75
C ILE A 104 -14.87 13.44 20.83
N GLN A 105 -15.06 12.38 21.61
CA GLN A 105 -16.09 12.30 22.65
C GLN A 105 -15.87 13.36 23.74
N SER A 106 -14.63 13.74 24.02
CA SER A 106 -14.31 14.80 25.00
C SER A 106 -14.80 16.18 24.56
N LYS A 107 -14.83 16.48 23.26
CA LYS A 107 -15.32 17.78 22.73
C LYS A 107 -16.77 17.74 22.23
N PHE A 108 -17.24 16.58 21.79
CA PHE A 108 -18.55 16.39 21.19
C PHE A 108 -19.26 15.20 21.85
N PRO A 109 -19.75 15.37 23.09
CA PRO A 109 -20.50 14.32 23.77
C PRO A 109 -21.80 14.03 23.00
N GLY A 110 -22.11 12.75 22.79
CA GLY A 110 -23.34 12.31 22.12
C GLY A 110 -23.21 11.94 20.64
N LEU A 111 -22.04 12.10 20.03
CA LEU A 111 -21.79 11.61 18.67
C LEU A 111 -21.63 10.10 18.64
N ARG A 112 -22.26 9.45 17.65
CA ARG A 112 -22.05 8.02 17.37
C ARG A 112 -20.98 7.87 16.31
N ILE A 113 -19.83 7.30 16.68
CA ILE A 113 -18.68 7.13 15.78
C ILE A 113 -18.72 5.71 15.20
N GLU A 114 -18.71 5.60 13.87
CA GLU A 114 -18.56 4.34 13.15
C GLU A 114 -17.21 4.31 12.42
N LEU A 115 -16.40 3.30 12.73
CA LEU A 115 -15.03 3.17 12.24
C LEU A 115 -14.98 2.31 10.99
N LEU A 116 -14.19 2.76 10.02
CA LEU A 116 -13.97 2.09 8.75
C LEU A 116 -12.47 2.01 8.45
N GLY A 117 -11.99 0.86 7.98
CA GLY A 117 -10.62 0.69 7.54
C GLY A 117 -9.64 0.41 8.67
N GLU A 118 -8.52 1.15 8.71
CA GLU A 118 -7.38 0.83 9.57
C GLU A 118 -7.63 1.22 11.04
N PRO A 119 -7.18 0.40 12.01
CA PRO A 119 -7.35 0.68 13.44
C PRO A 119 -6.35 1.71 13.99
N HIS A 120 -5.35 2.10 13.20
CA HIS A 120 -4.33 3.07 13.57
C HIS A 120 -3.80 3.79 12.32
N VAL A 121 -3.10 4.89 12.54
CA VAL A 121 -2.35 5.63 11.54
C VAL A 121 -0.91 5.84 12.01
N LEU A 122 0.06 5.64 11.11
CA LEU A 122 1.46 5.98 11.35
C LEU A 122 1.72 7.42 10.87
N VAL A 123 2.07 8.30 11.80
CA VAL A 123 2.42 9.70 11.53
C VAL A 123 3.93 9.84 11.55
N GLU A 124 4.50 10.21 10.41
CA GLU A 124 5.92 10.50 10.28
C GLU A 124 6.17 12.01 10.32
N MET A 125 6.96 12.46 11.29
CA MET A 125 7.39 13.84 11.44
C MET A 125 8.59 14.11 10.54
N ILE A 126 8.30 14.57 9.32
CA ILE A 126 9.28 14.84 8.27
C ILE A 126 10.08 16.09 8.64
N LYS A 127 11.38 15.90 8.84
CA LYS A 127 12.35 17.00 8.93
C LYS A 127 12.71 17.44 7.51
N ALA A 128 12.96 18.74 7.32
CA ALA A 128 13.42 19.26 6.04
C ALA A 128 14.63 18.45 5.55
N GLU A 129 14.53 17.90 4.35
CA GLU A 129 15.60 17.10 3.76
C GLU A 129 16.87 17.93 3.64
N LYS A 130 17.98 17.38 4.12
CA LYS A 130 19.29 17.93 3.80
C LYS A 130 19.59 17.57 2.35
N LYS A 131 19.95 18.57 1.54
CA LYS A 131 20.38 18.33 0.16
C LYS A 131 21.50 17.29 0.17
N PRO A 132 21.38 16.20 -0.62
CA PRO A 132 22.43 15.20 -0.69
C PRO A 132 23.72 15.86 -1.19
N SER A 133 24.86 15.52 -0.58
CA SER A 133 26.13 16.10 -0.99
C SER A 133 26.51 15.57 -2.36
N LEU A 134 26.72 16.48 -3.33
CA LEU A 134 27.13 16.12 -4.69
C LEU A 134 28.41 15.26 -4.72
N LEU A 135 29.32 15.49 -3.76
CA LEU A 135 30.54 14.69 -3.61
C LEU A 135 30.24 13.22 -3.30
N LEU A 136 29.37 12.96 -2.31
CA LEU A 136 28.97 11.59 -1.95
C LEU A 136 28.21 10.92 -3.08
N PHE A 137 27.35 11.67 -3.78
CA PHE A 137 26.69 11.17 -4.99
C PHE A 137 27.70 10.74 -6.05
N ALA A 138 28.69 11.57 -6.37
CA ALA A 138 29.73 11.25 -7.34
C ALA A 138 30.56 10.03 -6.91
N LEU A 139 30.89 9.93 -5.61
CA LEU A 139 31.62 8.79 -5.06
C LEU A 139 30.83 7.49 -5.21
N VAL A 140 29.56 7.48 -4.80
CA VAL A 140 28.69 6.30 -4.92
C VAL A 140 28.49 5.94 -6.39
N TRP A 141 28.32 6.93 -7.26
CA TRP A 141 28.19 6.71 -8.71
C TRP A 141 29.45 6.05 -9.30
N LEU A 142 30.65 6.53 -8.97
CA LEU A 142 31.90 5.92 -9.40
C LEU A 142 32.04 4.49 -8.86
N LEU A 143 31.71 4.27 -7.58
CA LEU A 143 31.75 2.95 -6.97
C LEU A 143 30.83 1.97 -7.68
N LEU A 144 29.60 2.39 -7.99
CA LEU A 144 28.64 1.57 -8.74
C LEU A 144 29.10 1.33 -10.19
N PHE A 145 29.66 2.35 -10.85
CA PHE A 145 30.17 2.24 -12.22
C PHE A 145 31.32 1.22 -12.29
N PHE A 146 32.34 1.38 -11.45
CA PHE A 146 33.48 0.46 -11.44
C PHE A 146 33.10 -0.93 -10.91
N GLY A 147 32.21 -1.02 -9.92
CA GLY A 147 31.72 -2.29 -9.38
C GLY A 147 30.94 -3.09 -10.43
N ALA A 148 30.05 -2.44 -11.18
CA ALA A 148 29.34 -3.06 -12.29
C ALA A 148 30.30 -3.45 -13.42
N ALA A 149 31.21 -2.57 -13.81
CA ALA A 149 32.20 -2.85 -14.86
C ALA A 149 33.09 -4.05 -14.48
N LEU A 150 33.58 -4.12 -13.24
CA LEU A 150 34.39 -5.23 -12.74
C LEU A 150 33.60 -6.53 -12.72
N THR A 151 32.35 -6.49 -12.27
CA THR A 151 31.47 -7.68 -12.27
C THR A 151 31.22 -8.18 -13.69
N ILE A 152 30.92 -7.27 -14.63
CA ILE A 152 30.73 -7.60 -16.05
C ILE A 152 32.01 -8.20 -16.63
N MET A 153 33.18 -7.60 -16.37
CA MET A 153 34.47 -8.13 -16.83
C MET A 153 34.75 -9.51 -16.24
N ASN A 154 34.49 -9.70 -14.94
CA ASN A 154 34.69 -10.98 -14.28
C ASN A 154 33.80 -12.06 -14.88
N PHE A 155 32.51 -11.77 -15.13
CA PHE A 155 31.63 -12.71 -15.84
C PHE A 155 32.06 -12.94 -17.31
N HIS A 156 32.53 -11.91 -18.02
CA HIS A 156 33.01 -12.06 -19.39
C HIS A 156 34.24 -12.96 -19.47
N ALA A 157 35.15 -12.85 -18.50
CA ALA A 157 36.34 -13.67 -18.38
C ALA A 157 36.03 -15.09 -17.88
N ASP A 158 35.17 -15.22 -16.87
CA ASP A 158 34.84 -16.51 -16.21
C ASP A 158 33.96 -17.41 -17.09
N VAL A 159 33.07 -16.83 -17.91
CA VAL A 159 32.20 -17.57 -18.85
C VAL A 159 32.84 -17.73 -20.23
N SER A 160 34.05 -17.19 -20.46
CA SER A 160 34.67 -17.09 -21.78
C SER A 160 33.68 -16.61 -22.85
N MET A 161 33.01 -15.47 -22.60
CA MET A 161 31.95 -14.96 -23.49
C MET A 161 32.34 -14.93 -24.98
N PRO A 162 33.58 -14.58 -25.37
CA PRO A 162 34.01 -14.66 -26.76
C PRO A 162 33.95 -16.09 -27.33
N GLU A 163 34.44 -17.10 -26.60
CA GLU A 163 34.45 -18.50 -27.04
C GLU A 163 33.03 -19.06 -27.17
N VAL A 164 32.14 -18.69 -26.25
CA VAL A 164 30.71 -19.08 -26.30
C VAL A 164 30.05 -18.49 -27.54
N GLN A 165 30.29 -17.21 -27.85
CA GLN A 165 29.74 -16.56 -29.04
C GLN A 165 30.26 -17.21 -30.33
N VAL A 166 31.56 -17.47 -30.43
CA VAL A 166 32.17 -18.19 -31.56
C VAL A 166 31.51 -19.56 -31.73
N ARG A 167 31.33 -20.31 -30.64
CA ARG A 167 30.73 -21.65 -30.69
C ARG A 167 29.25 -21.61 -31.08
N ILE A 168 28.49 -20.62 -30.60
CA ILE A 168 27.08 -20.44 -30.97
C ILE A 168 26.98 -20.13 -32.47
N VAL A 169 27.81 -19.23 -32.98
CA VAL A 169 27.82 -18.91 -34.42
C VAL A 169 28.18 -20.15 -35.23
N GLU A 170 29.25 -20.87 -34.85
CA GLU A 170 29.66 -22.12 -35.51
C GLU A 170 28.54 -23.18 -35.51
N MET A 171 27.77 -23.32 -34.42
CA MET A 171 26.62 -24.24 -34.36
C MET A 171 25.48 -23.83 -35.30
N ILE A 172 25.32 -22.54 -35.58
CA ILE A 172 24.23 -22.01 -36.42
C ILE A 172 24.63 -22.01 -37.90
N THR A 173 25.85 -21.56 -38.21
CA THR A 173 26.35 -21.37 -39.58
C THR A 173 27.07 -22.60 -40.11
N GLY A 174 27.57 -23.48 -39.23
CA GLY A 174 28.45 -24.59 -39.57
C GLY A 174 29.90 -24.19 -39.83
N GLU A 175 30.21 -22.89 -39.78
CA GLU A 175 31.55 -22.35 -40.04
C GLU A 175 32.09 -21.64 -38.80
N LYS A 176 33.36 -21.88 -38.49
CA LYS A 176 34.04 -21.25 -37.36
C LYS A 176 34.49 -19.84 -37.74
N ASP A 177 33.86 -18.84 -37.14
CA ASP A 177 34.26 -17.43 -37.22
C ASP A 177 34.94 -17.04 -35.91
N GLU A 178 36.22 -16.67 -35.94
CA GLU A 178 36.98 -16.27 -34.75
C GLU A 178 36.48 -14.95 -34.14
N HIS A 179 35.83 -14.10 -34.94
CA HIS A 179 35.36 -12.78 -34.53
C HIS A 179 33.96 -12.47 -35.10
N PRO A 180 32.89 -13.04 -34.51
CA PRO A 180 31.53 -12.88 -35.02
C PRO A 180 30.93 -11.51 -34.72
N TYR A 181 31.42 -10.47 -35.39
CA TYR A 181 31.03 -9.07 -35.16
C TYR A 181 29.53 -8.80 -35.38
N LEU A 182 28.91 -9.48 -36.35
CA LEU A 182 27.48 -9.33 -36.62
C LEU A 182 26.63 -9.86 -35.45
N PHE A 183 27.01 -11.01 -34.90
CA PHE A 183 26.34 -11.59 -33.73
C PHE A 183 26.54 -10.71 -32.50
N GLN A 184 27.74 -10.16 -32.30
CA GLN A 184 28.04 -9.23 -31.19
C GLN A 184 27.21 -7.95 -31.27
N GLY A 185 27.06 -7.38 -32.47
CA GLY A 185 26.20 -6.22 -32.71
C GLY A 185 24.74 -6.52 -32.35
N ALA A 186 24.21 -7.63 -32.86
CA ALA A 186 22.84 -8.06 -32.57
C ALA A 186 22.62 -8.37 -31.07
N TYR A 187 23.57 -9.06 -30.43
CA TYR A 187 23.56 -9.35 -28.99
C TYR A 187 23.54 -8.07 -28.15
N SER A 188 24.40 -7.10 -28.49
CA SER A 188 24.48 -5.82 -27.77
C SER A 188 23.20 -5.00 -27.91
N VAL A 189 22.63 -4.94 -29.12
CA VAL A 189 21.32 -4.30 -29.36
C VAL A 189 20.21 -5.03 -28.62
N GLY A 190 20.21 -6.37 -28.63
CA GLY A 190 19.25 -7.20 -27.93
C GLY A 190 19.26 -6.99 -26.42
N ILE A 191 20.45 -6.90 -25.81
CA ILE A 191 20.59 -6.57 -24.38
C ILE A 191 20.09 -5.16 -24.10
N GLY A 192 20.52 -4.16 -24.88
CA GLY A 192 20.08 -2.78 -24.70
C GLY A 192 18.55 -2.64 -24.80
N PHE A 193 17.95 -3.25 -25.82
CA PHE A 193 16.51 -3.28 -26.01
C PHE A 193 15.79 -4.04 -24.89
N GLY A 194 16.29 -5.22 -24.53
CA GLY A 194 15.75 -6.04 -23.45
C GLY A 194 15.74 -5.28 -22.11
N MET A 195 16.80 -4.54 -21.81
CA MET A 195 16.87 -3.67 -20.62
C MET A 195 15.86 -2.53 -20.68
N ILE A 196 15.70 -1.87 -21.83
CA ILE A 196 14.70 -0.79 -21.99
C ILE A 196 13.27 -1.32 -21.78
N VAL A 197 12.96 -2.50 -22.32
CA VAL A 197 11.64 -3.15 -22.18
C VAL A 197 11.44 -3.65 -20.76
N PHE A 198 12.41 -4.36 -20.18
CA PHE A 198 12.33 -4.94 -18.83
C PHE A 198 12.10 -3.86 -17.77
N PHE A 199 12.83 -2.74 -17.86
CA PHE A 199 12.66 -1.66 -16.91
C PHE A 199 11.41 -0.82 -17.16
N ASN A 200 10.76 -0.92 -18.34
CA ASN A 200 9.51 -0.24 -18.70
C ASN A 200 9.40 1.24 -18.23
N HIS A 201 10.54 1.92 -18.05
CA HIS A 201 10.60 3.22 -17.36
C HIS A 201 10.82 4.39 -18.33
N LEU A 202 11.36 4.10 -19.52
CA LEU A 202 11.64 5.11 -20.56
C LEU A 202 10.44 5.41 -21.45
N PHE A 203 9.47 4.51 -21.53
CA PHE A 203 8.21 4.74 -22.23
C PHE A 203 7.09 4.99 -21.21
N LYS A 204 6.90 6.25 -20.81
CA LYS A 204 5.70 6.73 -20.08
C LYS A 204 4.37 6.51 -20.83
N LYS A 205 4.37 5.79 -21.96
CA LYS A 205 3.20 5.55 -22.78
C LYS A 205 2.51 4.29 -22.23
N LYS A 206 1.42 4.51 -21.49
CA LYS A 206 0.57 3.51 -20.85
C LYS A 206 0.04 2.46 -21.84
N TRP A 207 0.80 1.40 -22.10
CA TRP A 207 0.27 0.20 -22.75
C TRP A 207 0.03 -0.93 -21.74
N ASN A 208 0.60 -0.85 -20.53
CA ASN A 208 0.37 -1.79 -19.45
C ASN A 208 0.21 -1.04 -18.11
N GLU A 209 -0.83 -1.37 -17.33
CA GLU A 209 -1.10 -0.83 -15.98
C GLU A 209 -0.53 -1.74 -14.87
N GLU A 210 0.15 -2.82 -15.24
CA GLU A 210 0.73 -3.76 -14.30
C GLU A 210 2.00 -3.18 -13.66
N PRO A 211 2.14 -3.26 -12.32
CA PRO A 211 3.33 -2.80 -11.63
C PRO A 211 4.53 -3.65 -12.03
N THR A 212 5.71 -3.03 -12.14
CA THR A 212 6.95 -3.78 -12.41
C THR A 212 7.27 -4.71 -11.24
N PRO A 213 7.96 -5.84 -11.45
CA PRO A 213 8.36 -6.73 -10.36
C PRO A 213 9.11 -6.02 -9.23
N LEU A 214 9.97 -5.06 -9.57
CA LEU A 214 10.71 -4.25 -8.59
C LEU A 214 9.78 -3.33 -7.77
N GLU A 215 8.79 -2.70 -8.40
CA GLU A 215 7.80 -1.88 -7.70
C GLU A 215 6.97 -2.72 -6.72
N VAL A 216 6.61 -3.95 -7.11
CA VAL A 216 5.90 -4.89 -6.23
C VAL A 216 6.75 -5.27 -5.03
N GLU A 217 8.02 -5.63 -5.24
CA GLU A 217 8.95 -5.95 -4.14
C GLU A 217 9.18 -4.75 -3.21
N MET A 218 9.35 -3.54 -3.76
CA MET A 218 9.50 -2.31 -2.98
C MET A 218 8.25 -2.01 -2.14
N PHE A 219 7.06 -2.23 -2.71
CA PHE A 219 5.80 -2.09 -2.00
C PHE A 219 5.70 -3.07 -0.82
N LEU A 220 6.02 -4.35 -1.05
CA LEU A 220 6.03 -5.37 -0.01
C LEU A 220 7.04 -5.06 1.11
N TYR A 221 8.24 -4.61 0.73
CA TYR A 221 9.26 -4.17 1.68
C TYR A 221 8.75 -3.03 2.56
N GLN A 222 8.15 -2.00 1.95
CA GLN A 222 7.62 -0.86 2.69
C GLN A 222 6.47 -1.24 3.63
N GLU A 223 5.54 -2.10 3.19
CA GLU A 223 4.44 -2.57 4.03
C GLU A 223 4.96 -3.37 5.24
N ASN A 224 5.95 -4.26 5.03
CA ASN A 224 6.57 -5.03 6.10
C ASN A 224 7.29 -4.13 7.12
N LEU A 225 7.99 -3.10 6.66
CA LEU A 225 8.61 -2.11 7.54
C LEU A 225 7.57 -1.35 8.37
N ASN A 226 6.50 -0.87 7.72
CA ASN A 226 5.43 -0.15 8.39
C ASN A 226 4.79 -1.02 9.49
N GLN A 227 4.49 -2.28 9.19
CA GLN A 227 3.95 -3.24 10.16
C GLN A 227 4.89 -3.45 11.35
N TYR A 228 6.19 -3.59 11.10
CA TYR A 228 7.20 -3.74 12.15
C TYR A 228 7.24 -2.52 13.08
N VAL A 229 7.30 -1.31 12.51
CA VAL A 229 7.34 -0.04 13.26
C VAL A 229 6.10 0.11 14.14
N VAL A 230 4.91 -0.14 13.57
CA VAL A 230 3.65 -0.08 14.32
C VAL A 230 3.68 -1.05 15.51
N ALA A 231 4.12 -2.29 15.30
CA ALA A 231 4.19 -3.28 16.36
C ALA A 231 5.16 -2.86 17.49
N GLU A 232 6.27 -2.22 17.13
CA GLU A 232 7.25 -1.71 18.10
C GLU A 232 6.71 -0.53 18.92
N GLU A 233 6.08 0.45 18.27
CA GLU A 233 5.51 1.62 18.94
C GLU A 233 4.33 1.25 19.85
N LEU A 234 3.43 0.38 19.41
CA LEU A 234 2.35 -0.14 20.27
C LEU A 234 2.91 -0.85 21.51
N LYS A 235 4.02 -1.60 21.36
CA LYS A 235 4.70 -2.25 22.48
C LYS A 235 5.33 -1.24 23.44
N LYS A 236 5.85 -0.11 22.94
CA LYS A 236 6.37 0.99 23.78
C LYS A 236 5.23 1.65 24.56
N MET A 237 4.10 1.94 23.91
CA MET A 237 2.91 2.51 24.54
C MET A 237 2.37 1.61 25.66
N HIS A 238 2.18 0.31 25.41
CA HIS A 238 1.72 -0.63 26.45
C HIS A 238 2.69 -0.72 27.64
N ARG A 239 4.00 -0.61 27.41
CA ARG A 239 5.00 -0.55 28.50
C ARG A 239 4.89 0.73 29.32
N ALA A 240 4.67 1.88 28.66
CA ALA A 240 4.46 3.15 29.35
C ALA A 240 3.19 3.10 30.22
N ASP A 241 2.07 2.64 29.68
CA ASP A 241 0.79 2.54 30.41
C ASP A 241 0.87 1.59 31.61
N SER A 242 1.54 0.45 31.46
CA SER A 242 1.71 -0.51 32.55
C SER A 242 2.66 -0.01 33.64
N SER A 243 3.64 0.84 33.30
CA SER A 243 4.49 1.52 34.28
C SER A 243 3.74 2.64 35.01
N ALA A 244 2.86 3.37 34.32
CA ALA A 244 2.05 4.43 34.91
C ALA A 244 0.98 3.91 35.88
N LYS A 245 0.40 2.72 35.63
CA LYS A 245 -0.57 2.06 36.53
C LYS A 245 0.04 1.40 37.77
N ARG A 246 1.38 1.26 37.84
CA ARG A 246 2.08 0.68 39.00
C ARG A 246 2.53 1.73 40.03
N ASN A 247 2.44 3.01 39.68
CA ASN A 247 2.73 4.14 40.55
C ASN A 247 1.42 4.83 40.98
#